data_AF-A0AAN7CVQ3-F1
#
_entry.id   AF-A0AAN7CVQ3-F1
#
_cell.length_a   1.000
_cell.length_b   1.000
_cell.length_c   1.000
_cell.angle_alpha   90.00
_cell.angle_beta   90.00
_cell.angle_gamma   90.00
#
_symmetry.space_group_name_H-M   'P 1'
#
loop_
_entity.id
_entity.type
_entity.pdbx_description
1 polymer ?
#
loop_
_entity_poly.entity_id
_entity_poly.type
_entity_poly.pdbx_seq_one_letter_code
_entity_poly.pdbx_strand_id
1 'polypeptide(L)'
;PKEHAMVRIVNYTFSVIEVWRRLIVVADFKVLYGERAALRRREKYLEADRLFLKWPQEGEKRDGPAYTIINSLYVKVEATAEDIIIILKTLYRRETDIPASPLTRVGFYHTLLDLAIGGHRPSCLEDTLYRQYTIAIIRDPNNPTRTRPIVIANINRNKIKET
;
A
#
# COMPACT_ATOMS: atom_id res chain seq x y z
N PRO A 1 11.08 7.22 39.78
CA PRO A 1 10.63 6.53 38.54
C PRO A 1 10.26 7.58 37.48
N LYS A 2 10.92 7.60 36.32
CA LYS A 2 10.56 8.51 35.22
C LYS A 2 9.35 7.93 34.50
N GLU A 3 8.20 8.60 34.59
CA GLU A 3 7.01 8.28 33.80
C GLU A 3 7.33 8.50 32.31
N HIS A 4 7.29 7.43 31.53
CA HIS A 4 7.34 7.52 30.08
C HIS A 4 5.90 7.56 29.56
N ALA A 5 5.44 8.73 29.13
CA ALA A 5 4.20 8.83 28.37
C ALA A 5 4.43 8.23 26.97
N MET A 6 3.58 7.29 26.56
CA MET A 6 3.58 6.81 25.17
C MET A 6 3.09 7.94 24.27
N VAL A 7 4.02 8.65 23.64
CA VAL A 7 3.72 9.60 22.57
C VAL A 7 3.86 8.86 21.24
N ARG A 8 2.72 8.54 20.61
CA ARG A 8 2.70 7.94 19.27
C ARG A 8 2.90 9.05 18.24
N ILE A 9 4.15 9.30 17.87
CA ILE A 9 4.49 10.29 16.83
C ILE A 9 4.28 9.64 15.45
N VAL A 10 3.20 10.01 14.76
CA VAL A 10 2.93 9.57 13.39
C VAL A 10 3.73 10.45 12.43
N ASN A 11 4.92 9.98 12.03
CA ASN A 11 5.79 10.72 11.11
C ASN A 11 5.33 10.70 9.65
N TYR A 12 4.39 9.81 9.30
CA TYR A 12 3.82 9.69 7.95
C TYR A 12 2.39 9.16 8.04
N THR A 13 1.44 9.90 7.50
CA THR A 13 0.07 9.45 7.20
C THR A 13 -0.05 9.22 5.69
N PHE A 14 -0.74 8.17 5.25
CA PHE A 14 -1.20 8.04 3.86
C PHE A 14 -2.70 8.21 3.87
N SER A 15 -3.22 9.08 3.01
CA SER A 15 -4.66 9.11 2.78
C SER A 15 -5.04 7.92 1.87
N VAL A 16 -6.22 7.35 2.07
CA VAL A 16 -6.76 6.25 1.25
C VAL A 16 -6.72 6.61 -0.25
N ILE A 17 -6.91 7.90 -0.58
CA ILE A 17 -6.81 8.40 -1.95
C ILE A 17 -5.40 8.32 -2.54
N GLU A 18 -4.35 8.46 -1.72
CA GLU A 18 -2.97 8.33 -2.19
C GLU A 18 -2.62 6.86 -2.49
N VAL A 19 -3.12 5.93 -1.67
CA VAL A 19 -3.01 4.48 -1.93
C VAL A 19 -3.76 4.11 -3.21
N TRP A 20 -4.99 4.60 -3.37
CA TRP A 20 -5.81 4.37 -4.56
C TRP A 20 -5.17 4.92 -5.84
N ARG A 21 -4.55 6.10 -5.79
CA ARG A 21 -3.83 6.68 -6.93
C ARG A 21 -2.61 5.85 -7.33
N ARG A 22 -1.81 5.39 -6.36
CA ARG A 22 -0.65 4.53 -6.64
C ARG A 22 -1.08 3.21 -7.25
N LEU A 23 -2.17 2.63 -6.74
CA LEU A 23 -2.80 1.44 -7.31
C LEU A 23 -3.21 1.65 -8.77
N ILE A 24 -3.88 2.77 -9.08
CA ILE A 24 -4.28 3.10 -10.47
C ILE A 24 -3.05 3.22 -11.37
N VAL A 25 -1.99 3.91 -10.95
CA VAL A 25 -0.76 4.07 -11.74
C VAL A 25 -0.09 2.73 -11.99
N VAL A 26 0.02 1.87 -10.97
CA VAL A 26 0.61 0.55 -11.11
C VAL A 26 -0.25 -0.36 -11.99
N ALA A 27 -1.57 -0.33 -11.84
CA ALA A 27 -2.50 -1.08 -12.68
C ALA A 27 -2.40 -0.65 -14.15
N ASP A 28 -2.36 0.66 -14.42
CA ASP A 28 -2.22 1.19 -15.77
C ASP A 28 -0.89 0.74 -16.41
N PHE A 29 0.20 0.84 -15.66
CA PHE A 29 1.54 0.52 -16.16
C PHE A 29 1.82 -0.98 -16.29
N LYS A 30 1.41 -1.79 -15.30
CA LYS A 30 1.77 -3.22 -15.25
C LYS A 30 0.75 -4.12 -15.92
N VAL A 31 -0.53 -3.76 -15.90
CA VAL A 31 -1.61 -4.59 -16.45
C VAL A 31 -2.08 -4.04 -17.80
N LEU A 32 -2.50 -2.78 -17.84
CA LEU A 32 -3.15 -2.22 -19.03
C LEU A 32 -2.18 -1.91 -20.17
N TYR A 33 -0.90 -1.65 -19.86
CA TYR A 33 0.12 -1.40 -20.89
C TYR A 33 0.26 -2.58 -21.87
N GLY A 34 0.35 -3.81 -21.37
CA GLY A 34 0.53 -5.01 -22.20
C GLY A 34 -0.67 -5.26 -23.12
N GLU A 35 -1.87 -5.15 -22.57
CA GLU A 35 -3.13 -5.31 -23.31
C GLU A 35 -3.31 -4.25 -24.39
N ARG A 36 -3.02 -2.98 -24.09
CA ARG A 36 -3.00 -1.90 -25.09
C ARG A 36 -2.02 -2.20 -26.21
N ALA A 37 -0.81 -2.66 -25.88
CA ALA A 37 0.21 -3.00 -26.88
C ALA A 37 -0.22 -4.20 -27.75
N ALA A 38 -0.95 -5.17 -27.19
CA ALA A 38 -1.49 -6.30 -27.95
C ALA A 38 -2.65 -5.88 -28.87
N LEU A 39 -3.56 -5.02 -28.40
CA LEU A 39 -4.67 -4.49 -29.21
C LEU A 39 -4.18 -3.61 -30.35
N ARG A 40 -3.16 -2.77 -30.11
CA ARG A 40 -2.53 -1.95 -31.16
C ARG A 40 -1.86 -2.79 -32.24
N ARG A 41 -1.23 -3.91 -31.85
CA ARG A 41 -0.66 -4.89 -32.81
C ARG A 41 -1.73 -5.57 -33.67
N ARG A 42 -2.99 -5.58 -33.22
CA ARG A 42 -4.15 -6.11 -33.95
C ARG A 42 -4.98 -5.01 -34.62
N GLU A 43 -4.42 -3.80 -34.75
CA GLU A 43 -5.07 -2.64 -35.36
C GLU A 43 -6.38 -2.19 -34.67
N LYS A 44 -6.62 -2.63 -33.43
CA LYS A 44 -7.79 -2.28 -32.62
C LYS A 44 -7.53 -1.03 -31.77
N TYR A 45 -7.21 0.08 -32.42
CA TYR A 45 -6.78 1.31 -31.75
C TYR A 45 -7.85 1.91 -30.83
N LEU A 46 -9.12 1.92 -31.27
CA LEU A 46 -10.24 2.42 -30.46
C LEU A 46 -10.47 1.61 -29.18
N GLU A 47 -10.23 0.30 -29.22
CA GLU A 47 -10.34 -0.57 -28.04
C GLU A 47 -9.15 -0.35 -27.09
N ALA A 48 -7.95 -0.13 -27.64
CA ALA A 48 -6.76 0.19 -26.85
C ALA A 48 -6.90 1.54 -26.12
N ASP A 49 -7.50 2.54 -26.76
CA ASP A 49 -7.67 3.86 -26.16
C ASP A 49 -8.72 3.90 -25.03
N ARG A 50 -9.61 2.91 -24.97
CA ARG A 50 -10.53 2.72 -23.83
C ARG A 50 -9.85 2.18 -22.58
N LEU A 51 -8.65 1.63 -22.70
CA LEU A 51 -7.91 1.02 -21.59
C LEU A 51 -6.99 2.02 -20.87
N PHE A 52 -7.20 3.33 -20.99
CA PHE A 52 -6.43 4.32 -20.21
C PHE A 52 -7.13 4.65 -18.90
N LEU A 53 -6.52 4.29 -17.78
CA LEU A 53 -6.95 4.79 -16.48
C LEU A 53 -6.32 6.17 -16.27
N LYS A 54 -7.07 7.23 -16.57
CA LYS A 54 -6.68 8.60 -16.24
C LYS A 54 -7.34 9.02 -14.94
N TRP A 55 -6.52 9.42 -13.97
CA TRP A 55 -6.98 10.31 -12.92
C TRP A 55 -6.87 11.75 -13.46
N PRO A 56 -7.96 12.53 -13.57
CA PRO A 56 -7.86 13.92 -13.99
C PRO A 56 -7.02 14.69 -12.97
N GLN A 57 -5.78 15.01 -13.33
CA GLN A 57 -4.96 16.01 -12.65
C GLN A 57 -5.38 17.36 -13.21
N GLU A 58 -6.11 18.15 -12.45
CA GLU A 58 -6.17 19.59 -12.71
C GLU A 58 -4.78 20.18 -12.41
N GLY A 59 -4.04 20.56 -13.45
CA GLY A 59 -2.90 21.47 -13.39
C GLY A 59 -1.51 20.86 -13.58
N GLU A 60 -0.69 21.57 -14.36
CA GLU A 60 0.75 21.32 -14.67
C GLU A 60 1.69 21.48 -13.46
N LYS A 61 1.31 21.05 -12.26
CA LYS A 61 2.20 21.19 -11.09
C LYS A 61 3.09 19.96 -10.93
N ARG A 62 4.40 20.21 -10.99
CA ARG A 62 5.51 19.30 -10.65
C ARG A 62 5.53 18.88 -9.16
N ASP A 63 4.55 19.31 -8.39
CA ASP A 63 4.44 19.00 -6.98
C ASP A 63 3.73 17.65 -6.82
N GLY A 64 4.40 16.71 -6.15
CA GLY A 64 3.82 15.40 -5.87
C GLY A 64 2.46 15.51 -5.14
N PRO A 65 1.64 14.44 -5.13
CA PRO A 65 0.25 14.47 -4.70
C PRO A 65 0.02 14.95 -3.25
N ALA A 66 1.06 14.95 -2.41
CA ALA A 66 1.01 15.54 -1.08
C ALA A 66 0.78 17.07 -1.11
N TYR A 67 1.34 17.78 -2.08
CA TYR A 67 1.23 19.25 -2.20
C TYR A 67 -0.14 19.70 -2.70
N THR A 68 -0.82 18.89 -3.50
CA THR A 68 -2.20 19.17 -3.92
C THR A 68 -3.19 19.09 -2.76
N ILE A 69 -2.88 18.29 -1.74
CA ILE A 69 -3.69 18.18 -0.51
C ILE A 69 -3.44 19.38 0.42
N ILE A 70 -2.22 19.94 0.42
CA ILE A 70 -1.86 21.11 1.27
C ILE A 70 -2.77 22.32 0.99
N ASN A 71 -3.21 22.51 -0.26
CA ASN A 71 -4.11 23.60 -0.66
C ASN A 71 -5.58 23.16 -0.81
N SER A 72 -5.93 21.95 -0.35
CA SER A 72 -7.30 21.46 -0.40
C SER A 72 -8.03 21.73 0.92
N LEU A 73 -9.37 21.78 0.88
CA LEU A 73 -10.20 21.81 2.09
C LEU A 73 -10.15 20.50 2.89
N TYR A 74 -9.48 19.47 2.37
CA TYR A 74 -9.41 18.16 3.00
C TYR A 74 -8.29 18.10 4.03
N VAL A 75 -8.66 17.76 5.26
CA VAL A 75 -7.71 17.47 6.32
C VAL A 75 -7.17 16.06 6.12
N LYS A 76 -5.85 15.94 6.05
CA LYS A 76 -5.19 14.64 6.03
C LYS A 76 -5.32 13.97 7.39
N VAL A 77 -6.09 12.88 7.44
CA VAL A 77 -6.27 12.06 8.64
C VAL A 77 -5.52 10.73 8.52
N GLU A 78 -5.12 10.16 9.66
CA GLU A 78 -4.53 8.83 9.73
C GLU A 78 -5.56 7.79 9.26
N ALA A 79 -5.13 6.82 8.46
CA ALA A 79 -5.98 5.68 8.11
C ALA A 79 -6.26 4.86 9.38
N THR A 80 -7.53 4.62 9.66
CA THR A 80 -7.96 3.82 10.81
C THR A 80 -7.86 2.33 10.50
N ALA A 81 -7.90 1.50 11.55
CA ALA A 81 -7.98 0.04 11.36
C ALA A 81 -9.21 -0.37 10.53
N GLU A 82 -10.35 0.33 10.69
CA GLU A 82 -11.58 0.05 9.93
C GLU A 82 -11.39 0.34 8.44
N ASP A 83 -10.71 1.43 8.09
CA ASP A 83 -10.40 1.76 6.69
C ASP A 83 -9.60 0.63 6.03
N ILE A 84 -8.59 0.12 6.74
CA ILE A 84 -7.76 -0.99 6.25
C ILE A 84 -8.59 -2.26 6.13
N ILE A 85 -9.43 -2.58 7.10
CA ILE A 85 -10.34 -3.75 7.06
C ILE A 85 -11.29 -3.67 5.87
N ILE A 86 -11.87 -2.50 5.58
CA ILE A 86 -12.76 -2.29 4.44
C ILE A 86 -12.01 -2.57 3.13
N ILE A 87 -10.79 -2.04 2.99
CA ILE A 87 -9.96 -2.27 1.79
C ILE A 87 -9.66 -3.77 1.64
N LEU A 88 -9.19 -4.44 2.71
CA LEU A 88 -8.90 -5.87 2.69
C LEU A 88 -10.13 -6.71 2.32
N LYS A 89 -11.28 -6.43 2.93
CA LYS A 89 -12.56 -7.10 2.62
C LYS A 89 -12.98 -6.88 1.18
N THR A 90 -12.80 -5.68 0.65
CA THR A 90 -13.15 -5.35 -0.73
C THR A 90 -12.30 -6.16 -1.70
N LEU A 91 -10.98 -6.17 -1.51
CA LEU A 91 -10.05 -6.94 -2.33
C LEU A 91 -10.35 -8.44 -2.30
N TYR A 92 -10.81 -8.94 -1.15
CA TYR A 92 -11.13 -10.35 -0.96
C TYR A 92 -12.46 -10.74 -1.61
N ARG A 93 -13.51 -9.92 -1.40
CA ARG A 93 -14.85 -10.21 -1.90
C ARG A 93 -15.02 -9.92 -3.39
N ARG A 94 -14.28 -8.96 -3.93
CA ARG A 94 -14.35 -8.54 -5.33
C ARG A 94 -13.17 -9.07 -6.12
N GLU A 95 -12.74 -10.29 -5.80
CA GLU A 95 -11.54 -10.86 -6.38
C GLU A 95 -11.61 -11.02 -7.91
N THR A 96 -12.80 -11.27 -8.44
CA THR A 96 -13.08 -11.38 -9.88
C THR A 96 -12.96 -10.06 -10.61
N ASP A 97 -13.16 -8.94 -9.91
CA ASP A 97 -13.11 -7.59 -10.48
C ASP A 97 -11.68 -7.04 -10.53
N ILE A 98 -10.73 -7.73 -9.89
CA ILE A 98 -9.33 -7.33 -9.79
C ILE A 98 -8.51 -8.33 -10.60
N PRO A 99 -8.09 -7.99 -11.84
CA PRO A 99 -7.30 -8.87 -12.68
C PRO A 99 -5.88 -9.00 -12.11
N ALA A 100 -5.69 -9.97 -11.23
CA ALA A 100 -4.42 -10.27 -10.59
C ALA A 100 -4.31 -11.77 -10.34
N SER A 101 -3.09 -12.30 -10.42
CA SER A 101 -2.84 -13.69 -10.00
C SER A 101 -3.09 -13.82 -8.48
N PRO A 102 -3.43 -15.02 -7.99
CA PRO A 102 -3.59 -15.26 -6.55
C PRO A 102 -2.36 -14.82 -5.75
N LEU A 103 -1.14 -15.09 -6.27
CA LEU A 103 0.12 -14.72 -5.62
C LEU A 103 0.31 -13.20 -5.55
N THR A 104 0.01 -12.50 -6.64
CA THR A 104 0.05 -11.02 -6.68
C THR A 104 -0.91 -10.42 -5.65
N ARG A 105 -2.10 -11.02 -5.48
CA ARG A 105 -3.10 -10.56 -4.52
C ARG A 105 -2.61 -10.74 -3.08
N VAL A 106 -2.01 -11.89 -2.76
CA VAL A 106 -1.36 -12.13 -1.46
C VAL A 106 -0.24 -11.11 -1.20
N GLY A 107 0.60 -10.85 -2.20
CA GLY A 107 1.63 -9.81 -2.09
C GLY A 107 1.03 -8.43 -1.79
N PHE A 108 -0.07 -8.08 -2.46
CA PHE A 108 -0.76 -6.81 -2.20
C PHE A 108 -1.33 -6.72 -0.77
N TYR A 109 -1.98 -7.79 -0.28
CA TYR A 109 -2.47 -7.85 1.10
C TYR A 109 -1.36 -7.63 2.12
N HIS A 110 -0.24 -8.32 1.90
CA HIS A 110 0.93 -8.22 2.74
C HIS A 110 1.47 -6.79 2.78
N THR A 111 1.68 -6.15 1.63
CA THR A 111 2.13 -4.75 1.55
C THR A 111 1.16 -3.81 2.27
N LEU A 112 -0.16 -3.97 2.08
CA LEU A 112 -1.13 -3.09 2.73
C LEU A 112 -1.11 -3.23 4.26
N LEU A 113 -0.98 -4.46 4.78
CA LEU A 113 -0.88 -4.72 6.21
C LEU A 113 0.41 -4.14 6.80
N ASP A 114 1.55 -4.32 6.13
CA ASP A 114 2.83 -3.75 6.58
C ASP A 114 2.80 -2.21 6.58
N LEU A 115 2.17 -1.59 5.58
CA LEU A 115 1.95 -0.14 5.55
C LEU A 115 1.08 0.32 6.74
N ALA A 116 -0.01 -0.40 7.01
CA ALA A 116 -0.95 -0.06 8.08
C ALA A 116 -0.35 -0.23 9.49
N ILE A 117 0.38 -1.31 9.72
CA ILE A 117 0.95 -1.64 11.04
C ILE A 117 2.23 -0.84 11.30
N GLY A 118 3.12 -0.81 10.31
CA GLY A 118 4.48 -0.26 10.47
C GLY A 118 4.66 1.18 10.02
N GLY A 119 3.69 1.75 9.29
CA GLY A 119 3.80 3.10 8.72
C GLY A 119 4.96 3.21 7.72
N HIS A 120 5.30 2.11 7.05
CA HIS A 120 6.41 2.06 6.10
C HIS A 120 6.13 2.90 4.85
N ARG A 121 7.18 3.28 4.11
CA ARG A 121 7.02 3.78 2.74
C ARG A 121 6.87 2.57 1.81
N PRO A 122 6.03 2.63 0.77
CA PRO A 122 5.87 1.50 -0.15
C PRO A 122 7.19 0.98 -0.75
N SER A 123 8.12 1.88 -1.08
CA SER A 123 9.44 1.50 -1.60
C SER A 123 10.35 0.77 -0.60
N CYS A 124 10.02 0.80 0.70
CA CYS A 124 10.72 -0.05 1.69
C CYS A 124 10.21 -1.50 1.67
N LEU A 125 9.09 -1.77 1.00
CA LEU A 125 8.40 -3.06 1.01
C LEU A 125 8.51 -3.81 -0.32
N GLU A 126 9.01 -3.17 -1.38
CA GLU A 126 9.10 -3.76 -2.73
C GLU A 126 10.07 -4.95 -2.80
N ASP A 127 11.15 -4.90 -2.01
CA ASP A 127 12.21 -5.93 -2.00
C ASP A 127 12.30 -6.68 -0.66
N THR A 128 11.20 -6.76 0.10
CA THR A 128 11.26 -7.46 1.38
C THR A 128 11.43 -8.96 1.19
N LEU A 129 12.48 -9.51 1.81
CA LEU A 129 12.81 -10.92 1.76
C LEU A 129 12.29 -11.65 3.00
N TYR A 130 11.97 -12.94 2.86
CA TYR A 130 11.56 -13.79 4.00
C TYR A 130 12.53 -13.75 5.18
N ARG A 131 13.85 -13.62 4.94
CA ARG A 131 14.87 -13.51 6.00
C ARG A 131 14.70 -12.28 6.91
N GLN A 132 13.91 -11.30 6.50
CA GLN A 132 13.61 -10.10 7.29
C GLN A 132 12.44 -10.32 8.25
N TYR A 133 11.74 -11.45 8.16
CA TYR A 133 10.67 -11.82 9.06
C TYR A 133 11.14 -12.94 10.01
N THR A 134 10.96 -12.72 11.30
CA THR A 134 11.19 -13.73 12.33
C THR A 134 9.86 -14.11 12.94
N ILE A 135 9.55 -15.41 12.96
CA ILE A 135 8.39 -15.94 13.65
C ILE A 135 8.85 -16.46 15.01
N ALA A 136 8.31 -15.89 16.08
CA ALA A 136 8.52 -16.36 17.44
C ALA A 136 7.21 -16.93 17.99
N ILE A 137 7.27 -18.12 18.60
CA ILE A 137 6.14 -18.65 19.35
C ILE A 137 6.33 -18.24 20.80
N ILE A 138 5.44 -17.40 21.31
CA ILE A 138 5.50 -16.95 22.71
C ILE A 138 4.32 -17.49 23.50
N ARG A 139 4.49 -17.64 24.82
CA ARG A 139 3.35 -17.87 25.73
C ARG A 139 2.54 -16.58 25.85
N ASP A 140 1.23 -16.71 25.86
CA ASP A 140 0.34 -15.59 26.09
C ASP A 140 0.60 -15.02 27.52
N PRO A 141 1.00 -13.75 27.66
CA PRO A 141 1.27 -13.16 28.96
C PRO A 141 0.04 -13.18 29.90
N ASN A 142 -1.17 -13.24 29.34
CA ASN A 142 -2.41 -13.29 30.11
C ASN A 142 -2.91 -14.73 30.32
N ASN A 143 -2.36 -15.72 29.60
CA ASN A 143 -2.70 -17.12 29.76
C ASN A 143 -1.51 -18.04 29.44
N PRO A 144 -0.72 -18.45 30.46
CA PRO A 144 0.50 -19.23 30.27
C PRO A 144 0.31 -20.61 29.62
N THR A 145 -0.93 -21.13 29.58
CA THR A 145 -1.26 -22.41 28.94
C THR A 145 -1.45 -22.28 27.43
N ARG A 146 -1.56 -21.04 26.92
CA ARG A 146 -1.71 -20.74 25.50
C ARG A 146 -0.39 -20.23 24.93
N THR A 147 -0.08 -20.68 23.72
CA THR A 147 0.99 -20.11 22.91
C THR A 147 0.38 -19.40 21.71
N ARG A 148 1.04 -18.33 21.25
CA ARG A 148 0.66 -17.61 20.05
C ARG A 148 1.88 -17.30 19.20
N PRO A 149 1.79 -17.42 17.87
CA PRO A 149 2.83 -16.93 16.99
C PRO A 149 2.82 -15.39 16.98
N ILE A 150 4.01 -14.82 16.99
CA ILE A 150 4.26 -13.40 16.73
C ILE A 150 5.22 -13.31 15.56
N VAL A 151 4.92 -12.42 14.64
CA VAL A 151 5.79 -12.08 13.53
C VAL A 151 6.50 -10.77 13.87
N ILE A 152 7.83 -10.78 13.76
CA ILE A 152 8.68 -9.61 13.91
C ILE A 152 9.24 -9.29 12.53
N ALA A 153 8.94 -8.10 12.00
CA ALA A 153 9.40 -7.65 10.69
C ALA A 153 10.56 -6.66 10.84
N ASN A 154 11.71 -6.98 10.25
CA ASN A 154 12.92 -6.16 10.22
C ASN A 154 13.05 -5.48 8.85
N ILE A 155 12.23 -4.46 8.63
CA ILE A 155 12.17 -3.72 7.37
C ILE A 155 13.18 -2.58 7.37
N ASN A 156 14.13 -2.64 6.44
CA ASN A 156 15.11 -1.57 6.28
C ASN A 156 14.43 -0.30 5.75
N ARG A 157 14.82 0.86 6.30
CA ARG A 157 14.34 2.15 5.80
C ARG A 157 15.31 2.67 4.74
N ASN A 158 14.77 3.08 3.61
CA ASN A 158 15.48 3.93 2.64
C ASN A 158 15.57 5.35 3.22
N LYS A 159 16.41 5.57 4.23
CA LYS A 159 16.89 6.91 4.56
C LYS A 159 18.10 7.20 3.69
N ILE A 160 18.06 8.38 3.08
CA ILE A 160 19.12 9.00 2.28
C ILE A 160 20.44 8.88 3.07
N LYS A 161 21.53 8.46 2.40
CA LYS A 161 22.89 8.53 2.96
C LYS A 161 23.10 9.94 3.52
N GLU A 162 23.46 10.05 4.78
CA GLU A 162 24.01 11.29 5.31
C GLU A 162 25.28 11.58 4.51
N THR A 163 25.22 12.61 3.66
CA THR A 163 26.40 13.29 3.09
C THR A 163 27.06 14.13 4.16
#